data_AF-A0A1H7Q7Y8-F1
#
_entry.id   AF-A0A1H7Q7Y8-F1
#
_cell.length_a   1.000
_cell.length_b   1.000
_cell.length_c   1.000
_cell.angle_alpha   90.00
_cell.angle_beta   90.00
_cell.angle_gamma   90.00
#
_symmetry.space_group_name_H-M   'P 1'
#
loop_
_entity.id
_entity.type
_entity.pdbx_description
1 polymer ?
#
loop_
_entity_poly.entity_id
_entity_poly.type
_entity_poly.pdbx_seq_one_letter_code
_entity_poly.pdbx_strand_id
1 'polypeptide(L)'
;MTAEIDWGPIRALGQHVIERGEPLELTDEVRSLLRRSASEVAISPEDAENALRSVPTATTLLGEITRRIREGSDRLGEARHRAYDLRDAGNLDGAGRQMEEVLAVEVVPLYRKRADAMIRETTRLKSVAASGQVDPKLSDRAQVPILLHRVQQGHPLELNEGMRAFLRRSAADVGMSEAETEQALATPESAGALLRQIMGRLRDASDRLESAMERMMELRDAGDLEGARQQIRDWMAVEVVPRYRRAAEENLAYLDSLSPAP
;
A
#
# COMPACT_ATOMS: atom_id res chain seq x y z
N MET A 1 -13.97 8.55 16.98
CA MET A 1 -12.89 7.57 16.75
C MET A 1 -13.52 6.26 16.30
N THR A 2 -13.37 5.86 15.05
CA THR A 2 -13.76 4.50 14.62
C THR A 2 -12.67 3.55 15.12
N ALA A 3 -13.01 2.64 16.03
CA ALA A 3 -12.13 1.54 16.39
C ALA A 3 -11.62 0.86 15.11
N GLU A 4 -10.31 0.63 15.02
CA GLU A 4 -9.72 -0.10 13.91
C GLU A 4 -10.31 -1.52 13.91
N ILE A 5 -10.78 -1.96 12.75
CA ILE A 5 -11.42 -3.27 12.62
C ILE A 5 -10.32 -4.33 12.74
N ASP A 6 -10.38 -5.14 13.79
CA ASP A 6 -9.48 -6.27 13.99
C ASP A 6 -10.10 -7.57 13.47
N TRP A 7 -9.61 -8.01 12.30
CA TRP A 7 -9.97 -9.28 11.70
C TRP A 7 -9.04 -10.44 12.06
N GLY A 8 -8.02 -10.22 12.91
CA GLY A 8 -7.11 -11.29 13.36
C GLY A 8 -7.85 -12.49 13.97
N PRO A 9 -8.75 -12.27 14.95
CA PRO A 9 -9.48 -13.37 15.59
C PRO A 9 -10.37 -14.17 14.62
N ILE A 10 -11.10 -13.51 13.72
CA ILE A 10 -11.98 -14.21 12.78
C ILE A 10 -11.19 -14.96 11.70
N ARG A 11 -10.04 -14.42 11.26
CA ARG A 11 -9.13 -15.11 10.35
C ARG A 11 -8.52 -16.36 10.99
N ALA A 12 -8.09 -16.27 12.23
CA ALA A 12 -7.59 -17.42 12.98
C ALA A 12 -8.66 -18.51 13.09
N LEU A 13 -9.89 -18.14 13.49
CA LEU A 13 -11.01 -19.09 13.54
C LEU A 13 -11.32 -19.71 12.18
N GLY A 14 -11.32 -18.91 11.11
CA GLY A 14 -11.52 -19.40 9.74
C GLY A 14 -10.43 -20.39 9.31
N GLN A 15 -9.17 -20.13 9.64
CA GLN A 15 -8.06 -21.04 9.37
C GLN A 15 -8.26 -22.40 10.06
N HIS A 16 -8.63 -22.41 11.34
CA HIS A 16 -8.87 -23.64 12.09
C HIS A 16 -10.06 -24.43 11.55
N VAL A 17 -11.21 -23.78 11.37
CA VAL A 17 -12.46 -24.48 11.04
C VAL A 17 -12.58 -24.78 9.55
N ILE A 18 -12.30 -23.81 8.68
CA ILE A 18 -12.52 -23.94 7.23
C ILE A 18 -11.34 -24.61 6.54
N GLU A 19 -10.11 -24.22 6.88
CA GLU A 19 -8.91 -24.72 6.19
C GLU A 19 -8.38 -26.03 6.79
N ARG A 20 -8.40 -26.16 8.12
CA ARG A 20 -7.93 -27.37 8.83
C ARG A 20 -9.04 -28.37 9.17
N GLY A 21 -10.31 -27.99 8.99
CA GLY A 21 -11.46 -28.87 9.23
C GLY A 21 -11.73 -29.15 10.70
N GLU A 22 -11.24 -28.30 11.62
CA GLU A 22 -11.53 -28.43 13.04
C GLU A 22 -13.02 -28.15 13.33
N PRO A 23 -13.64 -28.84 14.30
CA PRO A 23 -15.05 -28.61 14.63
C PRO A 23 -15.26 -27.21 15.22
N LEU A 24 -16.30 -26.51 14.74
CA LEU A 24 -16.70 -25.22 15.30
C LEU A 24 -17.46 -25.40 16.61
N GLU A 25 -16.93 -24.84 17.70
CA GLU A 25 -17.63 -24.75 18.98
C GLU A 25 -18.37 -23.41 19.12
N LEU A 26 -19.68 -23.45 19.32
CA LEU A 26 -20.54 -22.26 19.43
C LEU A 26 -20.63 -21.72 20.86
N THR A 27 -19.48 -21.33 21.44
CA THR A 27 -19.43 -20.61 22.71
C THR A 27 -20.01 -19.20 22.58
N ASP A 28 -20.29 -18.53 23.71
CA ASP A 28 -20.78 -17.16 23.70
C ASP A 28 -19.77 -16.18 23.08
N GLU A 29 -18.47 -16.43 23.26
CA GLU A 29 -17.38 -15.67 22.66
C GLU A 29 -17.35 -15.84 21.14
N VAL A 30 -17.47 -17.08 20.65
CA VAL A 30 -17.50 -17.37 19.20
C VAL A 30 -18.75 -16.76 18.56
N ARG A 31 -19.91 -16.87 19.22
CA ARG A 31 -21.15 -16.22 18.76
C ARG A 31 -20.98 -14.70 18.69
N SER A 32 -20.38 -14.10 19.71
CA SER A 32 -20.10 -12.66 19.74
C SER A 32 -19.15 -12.22 18.62
N LEU A 33 -18.07 -12.99 18.39
CA LEU A 33 -17.13 -12.77 17.30
C LEU A 33 -17.82 -12.83 15.94
N LEU A 34 -18.59 -13.89 15.68
CA LEU A 34 -19.31 -14.08 14.41
C LEU A 34 -20.33 -12.96 14.16
N ARG A 35 -21.10 -12.52 15.16
CA ARG A 35 -22.03 -11.38 15.03
C ARG A 35 -21.31 -10.10 14.65
N ARG A 36 -20.24 -9.78 15.38
CA ARG A 36 -19.44 -8.56 15.13
C ARG A 36 -18.88 -8.59 13.72
N SER A 37 -18.21 -9.68 13.34
CA SER A 37 -17.58 -9.79 12.02
C SER A 37 -18.60 -9.86 10.89
N ALA A 38 -19.78 -10.45 11.10
CA ALA A 38 -20.89 -10.42 10.14
C ALA A 38 -21.30 -8.96 9.81
N SER A 39 -21.48 -8.12 10.83
CA SER A 39 -21.80 -6.71 10.64
C SER A 39 -20.69 -5.96 9.88
N GLU A 40 -19.43 -6.23 10.19
CA GLU A 40 -18.26 -5.63 9.53
C GLU A 40 -18.16 -5.96 8.03
N VAL A 41 -18.73 -7.08 7.59
CA VAL A 41 -18.78 -7.51 6.17
C VAL A 41 -20.16 -7.34 5.53
N ALA A 42 -21.03 -6.51 6.11
CA ALA A 42 -22.37 -6.22 5.64
C ALA A 42 -23.27 -7.47 5.47
N ILE A 43 -23.19 -8.38 6.44
CA ILE A 43 -24.23 -9.41 6.67
C ILE A 43 -25.22 -8.84 7.68
N SER A 44 -26.52 -9.02 7.42
CA SER A 44 -27.56 -8.44 8.28
C SER A 44 -27.53 -9.09 9.68
N PRO A 45 -27.90 -8.34 10.74
CA PRO A 45 -28.02 -8.93 12.08
C PRO A 45 -29.00 -10.11 12.11
N GLU A 46 -30.08 -10.06 11.33
CA GLU A 46 -31.07 -11.14 11.25
C GLU A 46 -30.47 -12.41 10.64
N ASP A 47 -29.76 -12.30 9.51
CA ASP A 47 -29.10 -13.44 8.88
C ASP A 47 -28.02 -14.03 9.79
N ALA A 48 -27.28 -13.19 10.51
CA ALA A 48 -26.29 -13.62 11.48
C ALA A 48 -26.94 -14.40 12.63
N GLU A 49 -28.00 -13.88 13.27
CA GLU A 49 -28.71 -14.58 14.34
C GLU A 49 -29.34 -15.90 13.86
N ASN A 50 -29.92 -15.90 12.65
CA ASN A 50 -30.48 -17.11 12.05
C ASN A 50 -29.39 -18.17 11.84
N ALA A 51 -28.21 -17.78 11.35
CA ALA A 51 -27.09 -18.68 11.15
C ALA A 51 -26.49 -19.20 12.46
N LEU A 52 -26.56 -18.45 13.56
CA LEU A 52 -26.02 -18.85 14.86
C LEU A 52 -26.91 -19.86 15.62
N ARG A 53 -28.02 -20.31 15.04
CA ARG A 53 -28.90 -21.32 15.67
C ARG A 53 -28.31 -22.72 15.72
N SER A 54 -27.36 -23.05 14.83
CA SER A 54 -26.76 -24.37 14.77
C SER A 54 -25.30 -24.31 14.32
N VAL A 55 -24.50 -25.31 14.70
CA VAL A 55 -23.09 -25.41 14.29
C VAL A 55 -22.94 -25.44 12.76
N PRO A 56 -23.72 -26.22 11.98
CA PRO A 56 -23.62 -26.21 10.53
C PRO A 56 -23.88 -24.82 9.92
N THR A 57 -24.95 -24.15 10.33
CA THR A 57 -25.29 -22.82 9.78
C THR A 57 -24.30 -21.74 10.21
N ALA A 58 -23.73 -21.84 11.41
CA ALA A 58 -22.69 -20.91 11.87
C ALA A 58 -21.35 -21.13 11.15
N THR A 59 -21.05 -22.37 10.77
CA THR A 59 -19.88 -22.69 9.94
C THR A 59 -20.02 -22.07 8.55
N THR A 60 -21.22 -22.10 7.97
CA THR A 60 -21.51 -21.39 6.71
C THR A 60 -21.34 -19.88 6.86
N LEU A 61 -21.81 -19.28 7.97
CA LEU A 61 -21.60 -17.86 8.25
C LEU A 61 -20.11 -17.51 8.35
N LEU A 62 -19.32 -18.29 9.08
CA LEU A 62 -17.88 -18.11 9.17
C LEU A 62 -17.22 -18.15 7.79
N GLY A 63 -17.59 -19.14 6.96
CA GLY A 63 -17.10 -19.25 5.59
C GLY A 63 -17.41 -18.01 4.75
N GLU A 64 -18.63 -17.50 4.82
CA GLU A 64 -19.04 -16.29 4.08
C GLU A 64 -18.30 -15.04 4.57
N ILE A 65 -18.10 -14.88 5.88
CA ILE A 65 -17.32 -13.78 6.45
C ILE A 65 -15.87 -13.82 5.94
N THR A 66 -15.21 -14.98 6.08
CA THR A 66 -13.83 -15.17 5.61
C THR A 66 -13.70 -14.94 4.11
N ARG A 67 -14.66 -15.43 3.32
CA ARG A 67 -14.70 -15.23 1.87
C ARG A 67 -14.81 -13.75 1.51
N ARG A 68 -15.75 -12.99 2.09
CA ARG A 68 -15.91 -11.56 1.82
C ARG A 68 -14.67 -10.74 2.20
N ILE A 69 -14.04 -11.06 3.34
CA ILE A 69 -12.80 -10.41 3.76
C ILE A 69 -11.69 -10.66 2.73
N ARG A 70 -11.50 -11.91 2.32
CA ARG A 70 -10.44 -12.29 1.37
C ARG A 70 -10.68 -11.66 0.00
N GLU A 71 -11.81 -11.94 -0.62
CA GLU A 71 -12.12 -11.45 -1.96
C GLU A 71 -12.14 -9.92 -2.05
N GLY A 72 -12.67 -9.23 -1.04
CA GLY A 72 -12.66 -7.77 -1.02
C GLY A 72 -11.26 -7.18 -0.82
N SER A 73 -10.39 -7.86 -0.05
CA SER A 73 -8.98 -7.48 0.08
C SER A 73 -8.25 -7.62 -1.24
N ASP A 74 -8.42 -8.76 -1.92
CA ASP A 74 -7.75 -9.09 -3.17
C ASP A 74 -8.18 -8.10 -4.26
N ARG A 75 -9.50 -7.92 -4.44
CA ARG A 75 -10.08 -6.98 -5.40
C ARG A 75 -9.58 -5.56 -5.20
N LEU A 76 -9.61 -5.05 -3.97
CA LEU A 76 -9.15 -3.70 -3.67
C LEU A 76 -7.63 -3.58 -3.88
N GLY A 77 -6.86 -4.60 -3.49
CA GLY A 77 -5.42 -4.65 -3.67
C GLY A 77 -5.02 -4.54 -5.14
N GLU A 78 -5.56 -5.43 -5.98
CA GLU A 78 -5.29 -5.45 -7.42
C GLU A 78 -5.68 -4.14 -8.11
N ALA A 79 -6.89 -3.65 -7.88
CA ALA A 79 -7.37 -2.42 -8.47
C ALA A 79 -6.52 -1.21 -8.04
N ARG A 80 -6.05 -1.20 -6.78
CA ARG A 80 -5.15 -0.16 -6.26
C ARG A 80 -3.80 -0.17 -6.95
N HIS A 81 -3.20 -1.35 -7.15
CA HIS A 81 -1.93 -1.46 -7.87
C HIS A 81 -2.06 -0.88 -9.29
N ARG A 82 -3.09 -1.31 -10.04
CA ARG A 82 -3.37 -0.76 -11.38
C ARG A 82 -3.62 0.75 -11.36
N ALA A 83 -4.35 1.25 -10.37
CA ALA A 83 -4.61 2.68 -10.24
C ALA A 83 -3.32 3.49 -10.00
N TYR A 84 -2.36 2.95 -9.25
CA TYR A 84 -1.05 3.59 -9.06
C TYR A 84 -0.22 3.60 -10.35
N ASP A 85 -0.20 2.51 -11.11
CA ASP A 85 0.50 2.48 -12.40
C ASP A 85 -0.10 3.50 -13.39
N LEU A 86 -1.43 3.56 -13.45
CA LEU A 86 -2.15 4.54 -14.27
C LEU A 86 -1.89 5.97 -13.82
N ARG A 87 -1.90 6.24 -12.51
CA ARG A 87 -1.54 7.55 -11.93
C ARG A 87 -0.12 7.94 -12.33
N ASP A 88 0.84 7.04 -12.19
CA ASP A 88 2.25 7.32 -12.45
C ASP A 88 2.53 7.52 -13.94
N ALA A 89 1.68 6.97 -14.81
CA ALA A 89 1.63 7.25 -16.24
C ALA A 89 0.85 8.52 -16.61
N GLY A 90 0.25 9.23 -15.65
CA GLY A 90 -0.56 10.44 -15.85
C GLY A 90 -2.03 10.19 -16.19
N ASN A 91 -2.47 8.94 -16.30
CA ASN A 91 -3.86 8.57 -16.60
C ASN A 91 -4.75 8.57 -15.34
N LEU A 92 -5.07 9.76 -14.83
CA LEU A 92 -5.90 9.92 -13.63
C LEU A 92 -7.37 9.53 -13.83
N ASP A 93 -7.90 9.60 -15.05
CA ASP A 93 -9.25 9.10 -15.34
C ASP A 93 -9.32 7.58 -15.23
N GLY A 94 -8.33 6.89 -15.81
CA GLY A 94 -8.20 5.45 -15.67
C GLY A 94 -8.01 5.02 -14.21
N ALA A 95 -7.16 5.72 -13.47
CA ALA A 95 -6.93 5.44 -12.05
C ALA A 95 -8.23 5.57 -11.21
N GLY A 96 -9.03 6.61 -11.47
CA GLY A 96 -10.34 6.78 -10.81
C GLY A 96 -11.31 5.66 -11.17
N ARG A 97 -11.37 5.27 -12.45
CA ARG A 97 -12.26 4.20 -12.94
C ARG A 97 -12.00 2.86 -12.25
N GLN A 98 -10.74 2.50 -11.97
CA GLN A 98 -10.43 1.27 -11.24
C GLN A 98 -11.12 1.22 -9.87
N MET A 99 -11.24 2.36 -9.17
CA MET A 99 -11.93 2.41 -7.87
C MET A 99 -13.45 2.44 -8.01
N GLU A 100 -13.98 3.05 -9.08
CA GLU A 100 -15.41 3.00 -9.41
C GLU A 100 -15.87 1.56 -9.70
N GLU A 101 -15.06 0.79 -10.42
CA GLU A 101 -15.29 -0.63 -10.69
C GLU A 101 -15.33 -1.46 -9.40
N VAL A 102 -14.44 -1.17 -8.44
CA VAL A 102 -14.50 -1.80 -7.10
C VAL A 102 -15.81 -1.44 -6.40
N LEU A 103 -16.20 -0.17 -6.37
CA LEU A 103 -17.42 0.28 -5.70
C LEU A 103 -18.71 -0.29 -6.31
N ALA A 104 -18.69 -0.69 -7.58
CA ALA A 104 -19.84 -1.30 -8.24
C ALA A 104 -20.17 -2.70 -7.69
N VAL A 105 -19.17 -3.44 -7.20
CA VAL A 105 -19.34 -4.85 -6.77
C VAL A 105 -19.05 -5.07 -5.28
N GLU A 106 -18.29 -4.18 -4.64
CA GLU A 106 -17.87 -4.35 -3.26
C GLU A 106 -19.00 -4.08 -2.27
N VAL A 107 -19.20 -5.00 -1.34
CA VAL A 107 -20.25 -4.93 -0.31
C VAL A 107 -19.69 -4.61 1.08
N VAL A 108 -18.43 -4.91 1.34
CA VAL A 108 -17.77 -4.70 2.64
C VAL A 108 -17.53 -3.20 2.86
N PRO A 109 -18.15 -2.58 3.89
CA PRO A 109 -18.11 -1.13 4.09
C PRO A 109 -16.69 -0.56 4.21
N LEU A 110 -15.77 -1.29 4.85
CA LEU A 110 -14.37 -0.86 4.99
C LEU A 110 -13.70 -0.69 3.63
N TYR A 111 -13.86 -1.66 2.72
CA TYR A 111 -13.23 -1.63 1.40
C TYR A 111 -13.85 -0.57 0.51
N ARG A 112 -15.19 -0.41 0.56
CA ARG A 112 -15.88 0.70 -0.13
C ARG A 112 -15.32 2.06 0.31
N LYS A 113 -15.21 2.28 1.64
CA LYS A 113 -14.67 3.53 2.20
C LYS A 113 -13.24 3.82 1.71
N ARG A 114 -12.41 2.77 1.56
CA ARG A 114 -11.04 2.90 1.04
C ARG A 114 -11.03 3.25 -0.45
N ALA A 115 -11.84 2.58 -1.27
CA ALA A 115 -11.98 2.92 -2.69
C ALA A 115 -12.48 4.38 -2.89
N ASP A 116 -13.49 4.81 -2.12
CA ASP A 116 -13.98 6.19 -2.10
C ASP A 116 -12.87 7.20 -1.74
N ALA A 117 -12.01 6.86 -0.79
CA ALA A 117 -10.89 7.72 -0.41
C ALA A 117 -9.89 7.88 -1.56
N MET A 118 -9.61 6.81 -2.29
CA MET A 118 -8.73 6.84 -3.46
C MET A 118 -9.34 7.64 -4.63
N ILE A 119 -10.67 7.59 -4.84
CA ILE A 119 -11.33 8.45 -5.83
C ILE A 119 -11.15 9.93 -5.44
N ARG A 120 -11.36 10.28 -4.17
CA ARG A 120 -11.12 11.66 -3.69
C ARG A 120 -9.67 12.10 -3.86
N GLU A 121 -8.71 11.22 -3.57
CA GLU A 121 -7.29 11.47 -3.80
C GLU A 121 -7.02 11.76 -5.29
N THR A 122 -7.56 10.91 -6.18
CA THR A 122 -7.43 11.06 -7.63
C THR A 122 -8.02 12.38 -8.13
N THR A 123 -9.18 12.79 -7.62
CA THR A 123 -9.78 14.10 -7.94
C THR A 123 -8.87 15.26 -7.54
N ARG A 124 -8.20 15.17 -6.39
CA ARG A 124 -7.26 16.22 -5.94
C ARG A 124 -5.99 16.22 -6.79
N LEU A 125 -5.50 15.05 -7.19
CA LEU A 125 -4.39 14.94 -8.15
C LEU A 125 -4.75 15.54 -9.52
N LYS A 126 -6.01 15.43 -9.98
CA LYS A 126 -6.46 16.12 -11.21
C LYS A 126 -6.35 17.64 -11.07
N SER A 127 -6.68 18.18 -9.90
CA SER A 127 -6.49 19.61 -9.61
C SER A 127 -5.01 20.01 -9.61
N VAL A 128 -4.11 19.18 -9.06
CA VAL A 128 -2.66 19.39 -9.14
C VAL A 128 -2.19 19.38 -10.60
N ALA A 129 -2.63 18.40 -11.39
CA ALA A 129 -2.30 18.28 -12.80
C ALA A 129 -2.73 19.51 -13.61
N ALA A 130 -3.93 20.03 -13.36
CA ALA A 130 -4.50 21.18 -14.05
C ALA A 130 -3.84 22.51 -13.65
N SER A 131 -3.66 22.73 -12.34
CA SER A 131 -3.16 24.00 -11.79
C SER A 131 -1.63 24.11 -11.77
N GLY A 132 -0.92 22.98 -11.74
CA GLY A 132 0.51 22.94 -11.44
C GLY A 132 0.86 23.30 -9.99
N GLN A 133 -0.13 23.45 -9.11
CA GLN A 133 0.06 23.78 -7.70
C GLN A 133 0.00 22.53 -6.83
N VAL A 134 0.85 22.47 -5.81
CA VAL A 134 0.90 21.37 -4.86
C VAL A 134 -0.29 21.42 -3.89
N ASP A 135 -0.81 20.25 -3.55
CA ASP A 135 -1.85 20.08 -2.54
C ASP A 135 -1.23 19.53 -1.24
N PRO A 136 -1.21 20.30 -0.14
CA PRO A 136 -0.54 19.90 1.10
C PRO A 136 -1.20 18.74 1.84
N LYS A 137 -2.42 18.34 1.45
CA LYS A 137 -3.09 17.17 2.02
C LYS A 137 -2.84 15.89 1.20
N LEU A 138 -2.11 15.98 0.09
CA LEU A 138 -1.64 14.82 -0.67
C LEU A 138 -0.19 14.51 -0.29
N SER A 139 0.19 13.24 -0.38
CA SER A 139 1.60 12.87 -0.18
C SER A 139 2.47 13.43 -1.30
N ASP A 140 3.71 13.80 -0.98
CA ASP A 140 4.64 14.32 -1.98
C ASP A 140 4.89 13.27 -3.09
N ARG A 141 5.06 11.99 -2.69
CA ARG A 141 5.21 10.84 -3.59
C ARG A 141 4.09 10.71 -4.63
N ALA A 142 2.83 10.97 -4.25
CA ALA A 142 1.71 10.88 -5.18
C ALA A 142 1.68 12.04 -6.19
N GLN A 143 2.24 13.19 -5.83
CA GLN A 143 2.20 14.41 -6.65
C GLN A 143 3.38 14.53 -7.63
N VAL A 144 4.56 14.02 -7.26
CA VAL A 144 5.76 14.02 -8.13
C VAL A 144 5.49 13.51 -9.55
N PRO A 145 4.90 12.31 -9.77
CA PRO A 145 4.65 11.82 -11.13
C PRO A 145 3.67 12.69 -11.91
N ILE A 146 2.70 13.31 -11.22
CA ILE A 146 1.70 14.19 -11.83
C ILE A 146 2.33 15.48 -12.33
N LEU A 147 3.16 16.11 -11.49
CA LEU A 147 3.89 17.31 -11.88
C LEU A 147 4.93 17.01 -12.97
N LEU A 148 5.59 15.84 -12.92
CA LEU A 148 6.50 15.42 -13.97
C LEU A 148 5.79 15.25 -15.31
N HIS A 149 4.63 14.59 -15.32
CA HIS A 149 3.83 14.40 -16.53
C HIS A 149 3.38 15.75 -17.11
N ARG A 150 2.93 16.68 -16.25
CA ARG A 150 2.59 18.05 -16.64
C ARG A 150 3.75 18.75 -17.36
N VAL A 151 4.96 18.70 -16.80
CA VAL A 151 6.16 19.30 -17.42
C VAL A 151 6.47 18.63 -18.76
N GLN A 152 6.33 17.31 -18.85
CA GLN A 152 6.53 16.57 -20.11
C GLN A 152 5.51 16.94 -21.20
N GLN A 153 4.32 17.39 -20.81
CA GLN A 153 3.31 17.93 -21.73
C GLN A 153 3.58 19.40 -22.15
N GLY A 154 4.71 19.98 -21.72
CA GLY A 154 5.09 21.35 -22.08
C GLY A 154 4.50 22.42 -21.16
N HIS A 155 3.97 22.04 -20.00
CA HIS A 155 3.47 22.96 -18.99
C HIS A 155 4.51 23.13 -17.86
N PRO A 156 5.31 24.19 -17.87
CA PRO A 156 6.37 24.38 -16.87
C PRO A 156 5.80 24.57 -15.45
N LEU A 157 6.64 24.30 -14.45
CA LEU A 157 6.32 24.55 -13.05
C LEU A 157 6.45 26.03 -12.71
N GLU A 158 5.52 26.53 -11.90
CA GLU A 158 5.70 27.81 -11.23
C GLU A 158 6.50 27.61 -9.94
N LEU A 159 7.74 28.11 -9.92
CA LEU A 159 8.62 28.01 -8.75
C LEU A 159 8.27 29.07 -7.69
N ASN A 160 7.07 29.00 -7.13
CA ASN A 160 6.70 29.73 -5.93
C ASN A 160 7.32 29.06 -4.68
N GLU A 161 7.15 29.70 -3.52
CA GLU A 161 7.70 29.19 -2.25
C GLU A 161 7.18 27.78 -1.91
N GLY A 162 5.88 27.53 -2.13
CA GLY A 162 5.26 26.23 -1.90
C GLY A 162 5.83 25.12 -2.77
N MET A 163 6.00 25.37 -4.08
CA MET A 163 6.60 24.44 -5.02
C MET A 163 8.07 24.16 -4.69
N ARG A 164 8.84 25.19 -4.33
CA ARG A 164 10.23 25.01 -3.90
C ARG A 164 10.33 24.18 -2.62
N ALA A 165 9.49 24.46 -1.63
CA ALA A 165 9.44 23.68 -0.39
C ALA A 165 9.06 22.21 -0.65
N PHE A 166 8.10 21.96 -1.52
CA PHE A 166 7.72 20.62 -1.96
C PHE A 166 8.88 19.87 -2.63
N LEU A 167 9.57 20.51 -3.58
CA LEU A 167 10.68 19.90 -4.31
C LEU A 167 11.85 19.59 -3.38
N ARG A 168 12.15 20.46 -2.40
CA ARG A 168 13.16 20.19 -1.37
C ARG A 168 12.85 18.96 -0.54
N ARG A 169 11.62 18.83 -0.04
CA ARG A 169 11.20 17.65 0.71
C ARG A 169 11.26 16.38 -0.15
N SER A 170 10.73 16.46 -1.37
CA SER A 170 10.72 15.34 -2.30
C SER A 170 12.13 14.88 -2.68
N ALA A 171 13.08 15.81 -2.83
CA ALA A 171 14.49 15.53 -3.10
C ALA A 171 15.17 14.89 -1.86
N ALA A 172 14.95 15.45 -0.67
CA ALA A 172 15.47 14.89 0.56
C ALA A 172 14.96 13.45 0.81
N ASP A 173 13.68 13.18 0.49
CA ASP A 173 13.07 11.85 0.60
C ASP A 173 13.76 10.78 -0.27
N VAL A 174 14.51 11.18 -1.30
CA VAL A 174 15.29 10.31 -2.18
C VAL A 174 16.81 10.45 -2.00
N GLY A 175 17.23 11.03 -0.87
CA GLY A 175 18.63 11.17 -0.51
C GLY A 175 19.39 12.16 -1.40
N MET A 176 18.70 13.15 -1.97
CA MET A 176 19.38 14.24 -2.66
C MET A 176 19.93 15.27 -1.67
N SER A 177 21.11 15.80 -1.97
CA SER A 177 21.75 16.88 -1.22
C SER A 177 21.01 18.20 -1.38
N GLU A 178 21.16 19.08 -0.40
CA GLU A 178 20.63 20.44 -0.48
C GLU A 178 21.25 21.22 -1.65
N ALA A 179 22.57 21.08 -1.87
CA ALA A 179 23.27 21.77 -2.94
C ALA A 179 22.77 21.36 -4.34
N GLU A 180 22.62 20.06 -4.62
CA GLU A 180 22.10 19.61 -5.92
C GLU A 180 20.64 20.06 -6.13
N THR A 181 19.87 20.10 -5.03
CA THR A 181 18.47 20.55 -5.04
C THR A 181 18.38 22.04 -5.36
N GLU A 182 19.12 22.91 -4.64
CA GLU A 182 19.07 24.35 -4.86
C GLU A 182 19.51 24.74 -6.28
N GLN A 183 20.53 24.06 -6.82
CA GLN A 183 20.94 24.26 -8.20
C GLN A 183 19.79 23.95 -9.18
N ALA A 184 19.05 22.86 -8.94
CA ALA A 184 17.94 22.48 -9.79
C ALA A 184 16.71 23.39 -9.62
N LEU A 185 16.60 24.15 -8.53
CA LEU A 185 15.52 25.12 -8.29
C LEU A 185 15.77 26.51 -8.93
N ALA A 186 16.86 26.68 -9.67
CA ALA A 186 17.20 27.94 -10.34
C ALA A 186 16.21 28.31 -11.45
N THR A 187 15.71 27.32 -12.21
CA THR A 187 14.82 27.53 -13.36
C THR A 187 13.70 26.49 -13.39
N PRO A 188 12.53 26.81 -14.00
CA PRO A 188 11.47 25.82 -14.20
C PRO A 188 11.94 24.56 -14.95
N GLU A 189 12.83 24.72 -15.94
CA GLU A 189 13.38 23.63 -16.73
C GLU A 189 14.23 22.68 -15.87
N SER A 190 15.14 23.25 -15.06
CA SER A 190 15.96 22.47 -14.13
C SER A 190 15.11 21.80 -13.04
N ALA A 191 14.01 22.43 -12.61
CA ALA A 191 13.09 21.82 -11.65
C ALA A 191 12.30 20.65 -12.26
N GLY A 192 11.97 20.71 -13.55
CA GLY A 192 11.46 19.58 -14.31
C GLY A 192 12.46 18.41 -14.38
N ALA A 193 13.75 18.71 -14.55
CA ALA A 193 14.80 17.71 -14.49
C ALA A 193 14.94 17.09 -13.09
N LEU A 194 14.80 17.89 -12.03
CA LEU A 194 14.78 17.40 -10.64
C LEU A 194 13.66 16.37 -10.41
N LEU A 195 12.43 16.67 -10.83
CA LEU A 195 11.31 15.71 -10.72
C LEU A 195 11.62 14.38 -11.42
N ARG A 196 12.27 14.43 -12.58
CA ARG A 196 12.68 13.23 -13.32
C ARG A 196 13.72 12.42 -12.55
N GLN A 197 14.71 13.09 -11.96
CA GLN A 197 15.73 12.44 -11.15
C GLN A 197 15.15 11.83 -9.87
N ILE A 198 14.23 12.53 -9.19
CA ILE A 198 13.50 12.01 -8.04
C ILE A 198 12.76 10.72 -8.41
N MET A 199 12.01 10.74 -9.52
CA MET A 199 11.32 9.53 -10.01
C MET A 199 12.28 8.41 -10.40
N GLY A 200 13.43 8.72 -11.02
CA GLY A 200 14.47 7.75 -11.34
C GLY A 200 14.99 7.05 -10.09
N ARG A 201 15.42 7.81 -9.07
CA ARG A 201 15.90 7.25 -7.80
C ARG A 201 14.85 6.38 -7.10
N LEU A 202 13.57 6.78 -7.14
CA LEU A 202 12.49 5.99 -6.56
C LEU A 202 12.28 4.65 -7.27
N ARG A 203 12.39 4.61 -8.61
CA ARG A 203 12.29 3.38 -9.40
C ARG A 203 13.48 2.47 -9.14
N ASP A 204 14.70 3.00 -9.28
CA ASP A 204 15.92 2.22 -9.06
C ASP A 204 15.97 1.62 -7.65
N ALA A 205 15.54 2.37 -6.63
CA ALA A 205 15.47 1.88 -5.25
C ALA A 205 14.39 0.81 -5.05
N SER A 206 13.27 0.92 -5.77
CA SER A 206 12.21 -0.10 -5.76
C SER A 206 12.70 -1.40 -6.41
N ASP A 207 13.34 -1.32 -7.57
CA ASP A 207 13.87 -2.47 -8.30
C ASP A 207 14.97 -3.19 -7.50
N ARG A 208 15.84 -2.40 -6.84
CA ARG A 208 16.85 -2.94 -5.91
C ARG A 208 16.22 -3.65 -4.71
N LEU A 209 15.21 -3.05 -4.09
CA LEU A 209 14.47 -3.67 -2.98
C LEU A 209 13.89 -5.02 -3.43
N GLU A 210 13.16 -5.03 -4.54
CA GLU A 210 12.52 -6.25 -5.07
C GLU A 210 13.54 -7.36 -5.30
N SER A 211 14.59 -7.05 -6.06
CA SER A 211 15.68 -8.00 -6.36
C SER A 211 16.38 -8.50 -5.09
N ALA A 212 16.64 -7.62 -4.13
CA ALA A 212 17.30 -7.97 -2.87
C ALA A 212 16.42 -8.86 -1.99
N MET A 213 15.11 -8.58 -1.94
CA MET A 213 14.16 -9.34 -1.14
C MET A 213 13.92 -10.73 -1.73
N GLU A 214 13.74 -10.84 -3.05
CA GLU A 214 13.63 -12.13 -3.74
C GLU A 214 14.86 -13.00 -3.44
N ARG A 215 16.06 -12.45 -3.67
CA ARG A 215 17.30 -13.19 -3.44
C ARG A 215 17.50 -13.58 -1.97
N MET A 216 17.14 -12.69 -1.05
CA MET A 216 17.21 -12.96 0.39
C MET A 216 16.28 -14.12 0.77
N MET A 217 15.05 -14.14 0.25
CA MET A 217 14.10 -15.23 0.52
C MET A 217 14.58 -16.56 -0.05
N GLU A 218 15.11 -16.58 -1.28
CA GLU A 218 15.70 -17.80 -1.87
C GLU A 218 16.81 -18.39 -0.99
N LEU A 219 17.72 -17.55 -0.51
CA LEU A 219 18.84 -17.98 0.34
C LEU A 219 18.33 -18.50 1.69
N ARG A 220 17.38 -17.80 2.30
CA ARG A 220 16.76 -18.24 3.55
C ARG A 220 16.05 -19.58 3.40
N ASP A 221 15.28 -19.76 2.33
CA ASP A 221 14.52 -20.98 2.08
C ASP A 221 15.44 -22.16 1.73
N ALA A 222 16.64 -21.89 1.22
CA ALA A 222 17.73 -22.86 1.06
C ALA A 222 18.53 -23.12 2.37
N GLY A 223 18.23 -22.43 3.47
CA GLY A 223 18.93 -22.53 4.75
C GLY A 223 20.22 -21.71 4.86
N ASP A 224 20.58 -20.93 3.84
CA ASP A 224 21.75 -20.06 3.83
C ASP A 224 21.43 -18.69 4.45
N LEU A 225 21.31 -18.67 5.78
CA LEU A 225 21.03 -17.44 6.53
C LEU A 225 22.15 -16.40 6.43
N GLU A 226 23.42 -16.81 6.31
CA GLU A 226 24.51 -15.84 6.18
C GLU A 226 24.54 -15.21 4.79
N GLY A 227 24.28 -15.99 3.73
CA GLY A 227 24.04 -15.45 2.40
C GLY A 227 22.87 -14.47 2.39
N ALA A 228 21.76 -14.80 3.06
CA ALA A 228 20.61 -13.91 3.20
C ALA A 228 20.99 -12.57 3.88
N ARG A 229 21.78 -12.62 4.97
CA ARG A 229 22.30 -11.40 5.63
C ARG A 229 23.21 -10.60 4.71
N GLN A 230 24.13 -11.27 4.02
CA GLN A 230 25.05 -10.60 3.11
C GLN A 230 24.32 -9.90 1.98
N GLN A 231 23.27 -10.51 1.42
CA GLN A 231 22.42 -9.89 0.40
C GLN A 231 21.81 -8.57 0.88
N ILE A 232 21.34 -8.50 2.13
CA ILE A 232 20.79 -7.26 2.70
C ILE A 232 21.89 -6.22 2.95
N ARG A 233 23.08 -6.64 3.41
CA ARG A 233 24.23 -5.73 3.56
C ARG A 233 24.66 -5.13 2.22
N ASP A 234 24.69 -5.94 1.16
CA ASP A 234 25.04 -5.49 -0.20
C ASP A 234 24.04 -4.47 -0.73
N TRP A 235 22.73 -4.71 -0.53
CA TRP A 235 21.70 -3.72 -0.87
C TRP A 235 21.86 -2.43 -0.05
N MET A 236 22.06 -2.53 1.26
CA MET A 236 22.24 -1.36 2.14
C MET A 236 23.48 -0.52 1.76
N ALA A 237 24.54 -1.15 1.24
CA ALA A 237 25.76 -0.46 0.80
C ALA A 237 25.50 0.47 -0.40
N VAL A 238 24.57 0.12 -1.28
CA VAL A 238 24.25 0.90 -2.49
C VAL A 238 22.99 1.75 -2.35
N GLU A 239 22.18 1.55 -1.30
CA GLU A 239 20.92 2.26 -1.13
C GLU A 239 21.11 3.69 -0.59
N VAL A 240 20.68 4.65 -1.41
CA VAL A 240 20.79 6.09 -1.14
C VAL A 240 19.48 6.70 -0.66
N VAL A 241 18.35 6.03 -0.89
CA VAL A 241 17.03 6.51 -0.51
C VAL A 241 16.76 6.15 0.97
N PRO A 242 16.62 7.14 1.88
CA PRO A 242 16.62 6.89 3.32
C PRO A 242 15.59 5.85 3.81
N ARG A 243 14.38 5.86 3.23
CA ARG A 243 13.33 4.89 3.63
C ARG A 243 13.67 3.46 3.26
N TYR A 244 14.31 3.23 2.10
CA TYR A 244 14.68 1.90 1.64
C TYR A 244 15.90 1.39 2.39
N ARG A 245 16.83 2.30 2.73
CA ARG A 245 17.94 1.99 3.65
C ARG A 245 17.44 1.52 5.01
N ARG A 246 16.46 2.22 5.61
CA ARG A 246 15.84 1.79 6.87
C ARG A 246 15.16 0.42 6.73
N ALA A 247 14.47 0.17 5.63
CA ALA A 247 13.87 -1.15 5.37
C ALA A 247 14.95 -2.25 5.30
N ALA A 248 16.12 -1.98 4.70
CA ALA A 248 17.25 -2.91 4.72
C ALA A 248 17.77 -3.16 6.14
N GLU A 249 17.91 -2.12 6.96
CA GLU A 249 18.31 -2.23 8.37
C GLU A 249 17.35 -3.09 9.19
N GLU A 250 16.04 -2.87 9.03
CA GLU A 250 14.99 -3.64 9.70
C GLU A 250 15.00 -5.12 9.28
N ASN A 251 15.21 -5.41 7.99
CA ASN A 251 15.31 -6.78 7.49
C ASN A 251 16.59 -7.48 7.99
N LEU A 252 17.72 -6.77 8.05
CA LEU A 252 18.96 -7.31 8.58
C LEU A 252 18.81 -7.67 10.07
N ALA A 253 18.22 -6.76 10.86
CA ALA A 253 17.94 -7.01 12.27
C ALA A 253 17.02 -8.22 12.48
N TYR A 254 16.02 -8.41 11.61
CA TYR A 254 15.19 -9.62 11.63
C TYR A 254 16.01 -10.88 11.35
N LEU A 255 16.86 -10.91 10.31
CA LEU A 255 17.71 -12.07 10.01
C LEU A 255 18.74 -12.37 11.12
N ASP A 256 19.25 -11.34 11.80
CA ASP A 256 20.14 -11.50 12.95
C ASP A 256 19.44 -12.11 14.16
N SER A 257 18.12 -11.95 14.28
CA SER A 257 17.31 -12.58 15.32
C SER A 257 17.01 -14.06 15.07
N LEU A 258 17.18 -14.54 13.82
CA LEU A 258 16.98 -15.94 13.47
C LEU A 258 18.21 -16.75 13.89
N SER A 259 17.99 -17.76 14.74
CA SER A 259 19.04 -18.72 15.11
C SER A 259 19.44 -19.56 13.88
N PRO A 260 20.73 -19.90 13.71
CA PRO A 260 21.11 -20.88 12.70
C PRO A 260 20.38 -22.20 12.97
N ALA A 261 19.93 -22.87 11.89
CA ALA A 261 19.32 -24.19 12.00
C ALA A 261 20.29 -25.15 12.71
N PRO A 262 19.80 -26.05 13.59
CA PRO A 262 20.62 -27.06 14.26
C PRO A 262 21.24 -28.07 13.28
#